data_AF-A0A7Y1YPC1-F1
#
_entry.id   AF-A0A7Y1YPC1-F1
#
_cell.length_a   1.000
_cell.length_b   1.000
_cell.length_c   1.000
_cell.angle_alpha   90.00
_cell.angle_beta   90.00
_cell.angle_gamma   90.00
#
_symmetry.space_group_name_H-M   'P 1'
#
loop_
_entity.id
_entity.type
_entity.pdbx_description
1 polymer ?
#
loop_
_entity_poly.entity_id
_entity_poly.type
_entity_poly.pdbx_seq_one_letter_code
_entity_poly.pdbx_strand_id
1 'polypeptide(L)'
;MIKGVHTMFYSSQAAELRAFLRDKLGFPARDIGDGWLIFDLPEADMGCHPADEQAKDGKPSGTHDISFYCDDIQGTVKELKAKGVEFVSEIADQGYGWVTYFKMPGEVVVQLYEAKY
;
A
#
# COMPACT_ATOMS: atom_id res chain seq x y z
N MET A 1 2.84 -24.24 -11.50
CA MET A 1 1.55 -23.53 -11.34
C MET A 1 1.72 -22.44 -10.29
N ILE A 2 1.18 -21.24 -10.54
CA ILE A 2 1.28 -20.06 -9.65
C ILE A 2 0.37 -20.26 -8.41
N LYS A 3 0.81 -19.86 -7.21
CA LYS A 3 0.10 -20.10 -5.93
C LYS A 3 -0.49 -18.85 -5.26
N GLY A 4 -0.06 -17.66 -5.67
CA GLY A 4 -0.44 -16.38 -5.05
C GLY A 4 0.51 -15.28 -5.46
N VAL A 5 0.39 -14.11 -4.83
CA VAL A 5 1.24 -12.94 -5.05
C VAL A 5 2.21 -12.78 -3.87
N HIS A 6 3.47 -12.46 -4.16
CA HIS A 6 4.47 -12.12 -3.17
C HIS A 6 4.94 -10.69 -3.42
N THR A 7 4.60 -9.77 -2.52
CA THR A 7 4.92 -8.34 -2.63
C THR A 7 6.06 -7.96 -1.68
N MET A 8 6.85 -6.95 -2.05
CA MET A 8 8.01 -6.52 -1.28
C MET A 8 8.11 -5.00 -1.28
N PHE A 9 8.32 -4.41 -0.10
CA PHE A 9 8.84 -3.05 0.03
C PHE A 9 10.33 -3.11 0.33
N TYR A 10 11.08 -2.24 -0.33
CA TYR A 10 12.49 -2.02 -0.03
C TYR A 10 12.62 -0.69 0.71
N SER A 11 13.30 -0.70 1.86
CA SER A 11 13.44 0.47 2.71
C SER A 11 14.81 0.51 3.36
N SER A 12 15.38 1.71 3.46
CA SER A 12 16.58 1.99 4.25
C SER A 12 16.33 1.90 5.77
N GLN A 13 15.06 1.86 6.19
CA GLN A 13 14.58 1.77 7.57
C GLN A 13 13.71 0.51 7.73
N ALA A 14 14.28 -0.65 7.38
CA ALA A 14 13.52 -1.90 7.25
C ALA A 14 12.89 -2.37 8.57
N ALA A 15 13.57 -2.19 9.70
CA ALA A 15 13.05 -2.60 11.00
C ALA A 15 11.86 -1.72 11.42
N GLU A 16 11.98 -0.40 11.25
CA GLU A 16 10.90 0.55 11.51
C GLU A 16 9.72 0.30 10.58
N LEU A 17 9.96 0.01 9.30
CA LEU A 17 8.90 -0.26 8.33
C LEU A 17 8.12 -1.54 8.70
N ARG A 18 8.80 -2.61 9.12
CA ARG A 18 8.12 -3.82 9.62
C ARG A 18 7.27 -3.54 10.84
N ALA A 19 7.80 -2.78 11.81
CA ALA A 19 7.03 -2.39 12.98
C ALA A 19 5.81 -1.54 12.59
N PHE A 20 5.96 -0.62 11.63
CA PHE A 20 4.86 0.19 11.12
C PHE A 20 3.75 -0.65 10.49
N LEU A 21 4.09 -1.60 9.61
CA LEU A 21 3.12 -2.49 8.97
C LEU A 21 2.35 -3.33 10.00
N ARG A 22 3.02 -3.82 11.04
CA ARG A 22 2.40 -4.59 12.12
C ARG A 22 1.53 -3.71 13.02
N ASP A 23 2.07 -2.61 13.52
CA ASP A 23 1.47 -1.86 14.64
C ASP A 23 0.52 -0.76 14.17
N LYS A 24 0.79 -0.14 13.02
CA LYS A 24 -0.03 0.95 12.47
C LYS A 24 -1.07 0.41 11.49
N LEU A 25 -0.64 -0.39 10.52
CA LEU A 25 -1.57 -0.98 9.56
C LEU A 25 -2.29 -2.22 10.12
N GLY A 26 -1.80 -2.79 11.23
CA GLY A 26 -2.48 -3.88 11.93
C GLY A 26 -2.36 -5.23 11.23
N PHE A 27 -1.42 -5.38 10.30
CA PHE A 27 -1.28 -6.63 9.55
C PHE A 27 -0.75 -7.74 10.47
N PRO A 28 -1.43 -8.91 10.50
CA PRO A 28 -0.88 -10.09 11.16
C PRO A 28 0.45 -10.48 10.53
N ALA A 29 1.39 -10.95 11.34
CA ALA A 29 2.68 -11.37 10.86
C ALA A 29 3.26 -12.52 11.67
N ARG A 30 4.12 -13.30 11.01
CA ARG A 30 4.98 -14.31 11.63
C ARG A 30 6.41 -13.83 11.58
N ASP A 31 7.09 -13.84 12.73
CA ASP A 31 8.53 -13.64 12.81
C ASP A 31 9.26 -14.94 12.45
N ILE A 32 10.15 -14.89 11.48
CA ILE A 32 10.96 -16.04 11.04
C ILE A 32 12.41 -15.99 11.56
N GLY A 33 12.71 -15.08 12.49
CA GLY A 33 14.01 -14.88 13.10
C GLY A 33 14.50 -13.44 12.93
N ASP A 34 15.19 -12.93 13.95
CA ASP A 34 15.87 -11.62 13.95
C ASP A 34 14.98 -10.42 13.54
N GLY A 35 13.68 -10.48 13.87
CA GLY A 35 12.72 -9.43 13.52
C GLY A 35 12.37 -9.40 12.03
N TRP A 36 12.58 -10.51 11.32
CA TRP A 36 12.13 -10.67 9.95
C TRP A 36 10.67 -11.10 9.92
N LEU A 37 9.78 -10.15 9.64
CA LEU A 37 8.35 -10.38 9.61
C LEU A 37 7.86 -10.78 8.22
N ILE A 38 7.08 -11.87 8.14
CA ILE A 38 6.26 -12.23 6.99
C ILE A 38 4.81 -11.89 7.33
N PHE A 39 4.20 -10.98 6.58
CA PHE A 39 2.85 -10.50 6.82
C PHE A 39 1.82 -11.40 6.13
N ASP A 40 0.77 -11.79 6.87
CA ASP A 40 -0.37 -12.52 6.36
C ASP A 40 -1.42 -11.50 5.87
N LEU A 41 -1.31 -11.11 4.59
CA LEU A 41 -2.29 -10.23 3.95
C LEU A 41 -3.57 -11.01 3.64
N PRO A 42 -4.76 -10.44 3.90
CA PRO A 42 -6.03 -11.16 3.79
C PRO A 42 -6.43 -11.46 2.34
N GLU A 43 -6.33 -10.47 1.45
CA GLU A 43 -6.79 -10.52 0.07
C GLU A 43 -5.97 -9.56 -0.83
N ALA A 44 -5.98 -9.81 -2.14
CA ALA A 44 -5.25 -9.00 -3.12
C ALA A 44 -5.97 -9.01 -4.48
N ASP A 45 -6.07 -7.82 -5.07
CA ASP A 45 -6.54 -7.61 -6.44
C ASP A 45 -5.38 -7.25 -7.37
N MET A 46 -5.53 -7.60 -8.65
CA MET A 46 -4.54 -7.30 -9.69
C MET A 46 -5.21 -6.62 -10.88
N GLY A 47 -4.81 -5.37 -11.12
CA GLY A 47 -5.13 -4.64 -12.33
C GLY A 47 -3.97 -4.65 -13.33
N CYS A 48 -4.28 -4.48 -14.61
CA CYS A 48 -3.31 -4.20 -15.65
C CYS A 48 -3.60 -2.82 -16.24
N HIS A 49 -2.80 -1.83 -15.88
CA HIS A 49 -2.92 -0.50 -16.46
C HIS A 49 -2.17 -0.44 -17.80
N PRO A 50 -2.69 0.25 -18.83
CA PRO A 50 -1.91 0.54 -20.04
C PRO A 50 -0.61 1.26 -19.68
N ALA A 51 0.49 0.84 -20.31
CA ALA A 51 1.72 1.61 -20.28
C ALA A 51 1.61 2.79 -21.26
N ASP A 52 1.84 4.01 -20.77
CA ASP A 52 1.80 5.23 -21.57
C ASP A 52 2.79 6.24 -20.98
N GLU A 53 3.96 6.39 -21.60
CA GLU A 53 4.99 7.32 -21.12
C GLU A 53 4.65 8.80 -21.40
N GLN A 54 3.63 9.05 -22.22
CA GLN A 54 3.19 10.40 -22.61
C GLN A 54 2.03 10.89 -21.75
N ALA A 55 1.28 9.99 -21.11
CA ALA A 55 0.26 10.34 -20.15
C ALA A 55 0.88 10.95 -18.88
N LYS A 56 0.18 11.96 -18.32
CA LYS A 56 0.61 12.70 -17.13
C LYS A 56 0.98 11.80 -15.95
N ASP A 57 0.21 10.73 -15.75
CA ASP A 57 0.37 9.77 -14.65
C ASP A 57 0.72 8.36 -15.17
N GLY A 58 1.09 8.25 -16.46
CA GLY A 58 1.41 6.98 -17.08
C GLY A 58 2.82 6.51 -16.75
N LYS A 59 3.02 5.20 -16.79
CA LYS A 59 4.27 4.54 -16.42
C LYS A 59 4.79 3.68 -17.57
N PRO A 60 6.12 3.52 -17.73
CA PRO A 60 6.67 2.65 -18.74
C PRO A 60 6.30 1.18 -18.49
N SER A 61 6.30 0.38 -19.56
CA SER A 61 6.05 -1.06 -19.46
C SER A 61 7.08 -1.73 -18.55
N GLY A 62 6.63 -2.69 -17.74
CA GLY A 62 7.44 -3.35 -16.71
C GLY A 62 7.47 -2.61 -15.36
N THR A 63 6.75 -1.48 -15.24
CA THR A 63 6.53 -0.87 -13.92
C THR A 63 5.55 -1.71 -13.10
N HIS A 64 5.83 -1.83 -11.80
CA HIS A 64 4.98 -2.53 -10.85
C HIS A 64 4.74 -1.63 -9.64
N ASP A 65 3.53 -1.68 -9.10
CA ASP A 65 3.12 -0.93 -7.92
C ASP A 65 2.48 -1.85 -6.89
N ILE A 66 2.58 -1.45 -5.62
CA ILE A 66 1.89 -2.08 -4.50
C ILE A 66 1.01 -1.00 -3.87
N SER A 67 -0.28 -1.29 -3.77
CA SER A 67 -1.27 -0.45 -3.10
C SER A 67 -2.01 -1.29 -2.07
N PHE A 68 -2.60 -0.60 -1.09
CA PHE A 68 -3.56 -1.19 -0.16
C PHE A 68 -4.96 -0.68 -0.50
N TYR A 69 -5.98 -1.48 -0.18
CA TYR A 69 -7.37 -1.10 -0.41
C TYR A 69 -8.27 -1.31 0.80
N CYS A 70 -9.42 -0.67 0.75
CA CYS A 70 -10.45 -0.73 1.79
C CYS A 70 -11.84 -0.45 1.20
N ASP A 71 -12.87 -0.83 1.95
CA ASP A 71 -14.28 -0.59 1.60
C ASP A 71 -14.83 0.76 2.09
N ASP A 72 -14.08 1.45 2.98
CA ASP A 72 -14.41 2.80 3.50
C ASP A 72 -13.13 3.61 3.69
N ILE A 73 -12.77 4.39 2.67
CA ILE A 73 -11.55 5.20 2.66
C ILE A 73 -11.60 6.31 3.70
N GLN A 74 -12.78 6.88 3.99
CA GLN A 74 -12.91 7.95 4.97
C GLN A 74 -12.68 7.42 6.39
N GLY A 75 -13.31 6.31 6.73
CA GLY A 75 -13.12 5.61 7.99
C GLY A 75 -11.67 5.15 8.16
N THR A 76 -11.10 4.51 7.14
CA THR A 76 -9.73 3.99 7.16
C THR A 76 -8.70 5.11 7.34
N VAL A 77 -8.82 6.22 6.60
CA VAL A 77 -7.92 7.37 6.75
C VAL A 77 -8.01 7.96 8.15
N LYS A 78 -9.22 8.09 8.70
CA LYS A 78 -9.42 8.60 10.08
C LYS A 78 -8.75 7.69 11.12
N GLU A 79 -8.91 6.38 11.00
CA GLU A 79 -8.30 5.41 11.89
C GLU A 79 -6.76 5.46 11.82
N LEU A 80 -6.20 5.44 10.61
CA LEU A 80 -4.75 5.48 10.40
C LEU A 80 -4.15 6.79 10.91
N LYS A 81 -4.80 7.93 10.69
CA LYS A 81 -4.40 9.22 11.29
C LYS A 81 -4.41 9.16 12.81
N ALA A 82 -5.42 8.55 13.43
CA ALA A 82 -5.45 8.36 14.89
C ALA A 82 -4.31 7.47 15.40
N LYS A 83 -3.82 6.55 14.57
CA LYS A 83 -2.61 5.76 14.83
C LYS A 83 -1.30 6.51 14.53
N GLY A 84 -1.36 7.74 14.03
CA GLY A 84 -0.19 8.58 13.74
C GLY A 84 0.41 8.38 12.34
N VAL A 85 -0.36 7.84 11.39
CA VAL A 85 0.05 7.74 9.98
C VAL A 85 -0.08 9.11 9.30
N GLU A 86 0.98 9.53 8.59
CA GLU A 86 0.99 10.78 7.82
C GLU A 86 0.49 10.53 6.39
N PHE A 87 -0.53 11.30 5.99
CA PHE A 87 -1.03 11.32 4.61
C PHE A 87 -0.42 12.49 3.84
N VAL A 88 0.01 12.22 2.60
CA VAL A 88 0.71 13.20 1.73
C VAL A 88 -0.20 13.85 0.68
N SER A 89 -1.47 13.43 0.64
CA SER A 89 -2.49 13.95 -0.26
C SER A 89 -3.86 13.85 0.38
N GLU A 90 -4.81 14.66 -0.10
CA GLU A 90 -6.22 14.49 0.23
C GLU A 90 -6.81 13.28 -0.52
N ILE A 91 -8.00 12.83 -0.10
CA ILE A 91 -8.74 11.81 -0.83
C ILE A 91 -9.30 12.44 -2.10
N ALA A 92 -9.00 11.85 -3.25
CA ALA A 92 -9.41 12.34 -4.56
C ALA A 92 -10.09 11.25 -5.38
N ASP A 93 -11.04 11.65 -6.22
CA ASP A 93 -11.67 10.78 -7.21
C ASP A 93 -10.75 10.61 -8.43
N GLN A 94 -10.35 9.37 -8.72
CA GLN A 94 -9.54 9.04 -9.91
C GLN A 94 -10.37 8.36 -11.01
N GLY A 95 -11.70 8.40 -10.91
CA GLY A 95 -12.62 7.79 -11.87
C GLY A 95 -12.79 6.28 -11.66
N TYR A 96 -11.71 5.55 -11.42
CA TYR A 96 -11.76 4.11 -11.07
C TYR A 96 -11.99 3.85 -9.57
N GLY A 97 -11.78 4.86 -8.73
CA GLY A 97 -11.79 4.71 -7.28
C GLY A 97 -11.49 6.01 -6.54
N TRP A 98 -11.71 6.01 -5.23
CA TRP A 98 -11.20 7.04 -4.33
C TRP A 98 -9.76 6.69 -3.95
N VAL A 99 -8.87 7.68 -3.98
CA VAL A 99 -7.43 7.46 -3.80
C VAL A 99 -6.84 8.51 -2.89
N THR A 100 -5.95 8.07 -2.00
CA THR A 100 -5.02 8.93 -1.28
C THR A 100 -3.68 8.20 -1.11
N TYR A 101 -2.69 8.88 -0.55
CA TYR A 101 -1.35 8.37 -0.34
C TYR A 101 -0.86 8.68 1.08
N PHE A 102 -0.15 7.74 1.69
CA PHE A 102 0.47 7.92 3.00
C PHE A 102 1.93 7.48 3.01
N LYS A 103 2.68 7.99 3.99
CA LYS A 103 4.10 7.68 4.20
C LYS A 103 4.27 6.54 5.18
N MET A 104 5.27 5.71 4.92
CA MET A 104 5.82 4.72 5.82
C MET A 104 7.32 4.97 6.02
N PRO A 105 7.96 4.37 7.04
CA PRO A 105 9.39 4.56 7.30
C PRO A 105 10.29 4.26 6.09
N GLY A 106 11.34 5.09 5.93
CA GLY A 106 12.24 5.05 4.76
C GLY A 106 11.72 5.81 3.54
N GLU A 107 10.86 6.80 3.74
CA GLU A 107 10.24 7.62 2.69
C GLU A 107 9.41 6.81 1.68
N VAL A 108 8.89 5.66 2.10
CA VAL A 108 8.03 4.83 1.25
C VAL A 108 6.64 5.46 1.22
N VAL A 109 6.23 5.94 0.06
CA VAL A 109 4.87 6.44 -0.18
C VAL A 109 4.04 5.34 -0.82
N VAL A 110 2.88 5.05 -0.24
CA VAL A 110 2.00 3.98 -0.71
C VAL A 110 0.58 4.51 -0.92
N GLN A 111 -0.07 3.98 -1.94
CA GLN A 111 -1.46 4.27 -2.26
C GLN A 111 -2.41 3.52 -1.31
N LEU A 112 -3.42 4.22 -0.80
CA LEU A 112 -4.64 3.65 -0.26
C LEU A 112 -5.78 3.94 -1.23
N TYR A 113 -6.54 2.92 -1.63
CA TYR A 113 -7.64 3.09 -2.56
C TYR A 113 -8.93 2.39 -2.14
N GLU A 114 -10.05 2.91 -2.59
CA GLU A 114 -11.38 2.28 -2.51
C GLU A 114 -11.92 2.20 -3.94
N ALA A 115 -12.21 0.98 -4.40
CA ALA A 115 -12.76 0.74 -5.73
C ALA A 115 -14.19 1.25 -5.85
N LYS A 116 -14.58 1.72 -7.05
CA LYS A 116 -15.95 2.19 -7.34
C LYS A 116 -16.81 1.19 -8.14
N TYR A 117 -16.32 -0.04 -8.35
CA TYR A 117 -16.92 -1.04 -9.21
C TYR A 117 -17.33 -2.30 -8.46
#